data_AF-A0A7K2QMB0-F1
#
_entry.id   AF-A0A7K2QMB0-F1
#
_cell.length_a   1.000
_cell.length_b   1.000
_cell.length_c   1.000
_cell.angle_alpha   90.00
_cell.angle_beta   90.00
_cell.angle_gamma   90.00
#
_symmetry.space_group_name_H-M   'P 1'
#
loop_
_entity.id
_entity.type
_entity.pdbx_description
1 polymer ?
#
loop_
_entity_poly.entity_id
_entity_poly.type
_entity_poly.pdbx_seq_one_letter_code
_entity_poly.pdbx_strand_id
1 'polypeptide(L)'
;ASFAGVSMYVQLGRGQDYAWSATSAGQDITDTFAVELCEPGGGAPTTASASYLYRGTCTPMEKLERTNAWKSSVADPTPNGSYRMQVWRTNYGIVTHRATVAGKPVAYTALRSTYRHEADSIIGFQLLNDPSYVTDARTFQQAAAHIGYAFNWFYADAREAAYYNSGLNPVRPAGVDAALPIAGRQQYEWQGFDPAANTAAYTPPSEHPQSIGQDYYISWNNKQAKDYGAAGFGMGSVHRADLLDQRVKPLVAAGGVTRAKLTQAMADAAVTDLRAENLLPELLAVLRSGPLTDPAVSAAVDKLGAWQAAGTERKETAQGSKAYAHADAIRIMDAWWPLLIEAEFQPGLGTPLYDALRASLTVDEAPNAGHGPTGSHAGSAFQYGWWSYADKDLRTVLGRPVAGPLAKAYCGGGSLSACRDAMAATLKQAAAAAPASVYPADGTCAAGNQWCADSIVQRPVGGLSHPQINWQNRPTYQQVVEFPAHR
;
A
#
# COMPACT_ATOMS: atom_id res chain seq x y z
N ALA A 1 13.92 -15.42 -8.90
CA ALA A 1 12.57 -15.15 -9.41
C ALA A 1 12.54 -13.87 -10.23
N SER A 2 11.59 -13.78 -11.15
CA SER A 2 11.29 -12.61 -11.99
C SER A 2 9.78 -12.44 -12.07
N PHE A 3 9.31 -11.22 -12.32
CA PHE A 3 7.90 -11.02 -12.65
C PHE A 3 7.58 -11.65 -14.02
N ALA A 4 6.35 -12.13 -14.18
CA ALA A 4 5.91 -12.75 -15.43
C ALA A 4 6.09 -11.78 -16.62
N GLY A 5 6.63 -12.27 -17.72
CA GLY A 5 6.86 -11.47 -18.94
C GLY A 5 8.16 -10.65 -18.96
N VAL A 6 8.90 -10.57 -17.85
CA VAL A 6 10.20 -9.85 -17.77
C VAL A 6 11.34 -10.76 -17.27
N SER A 7 11.21 -12.07 -17.50
CA SER A 7 12.16 -13.11 -17.07
C SER A 7 13.49 -13.14 -17.83
N MET A 8 13.82 -12.08 -18.57
CA MET A 8 15.13 -11.91 -19.22
C MET A 8 16.26 -11.79 -18.18
N TYR A 9 15.93 -11.30 -16.98
CA TYR A 9 16.84 -11.13 -15.86
C TYR A 9 16.21 -11.61 -14.55
N VAL A 10 17.04 -12.07 -13.61
CA VAL A 10 16.60 -12.34 -12.24
C VAL A 10 16.41 -11.01 -11.51
N GLN A 11 15.20 -10.77 -10.99
CA GLN A 11 14.87 -9.53 -10.28
C GLN A 11 14.91 -9.70 -8.77
N LEU A 12 14.65 -10.91 -8.29
CA LEU A 12 14.75 -11.30 -6.89
C LEU A 12 15.61 -12.57 -6.84
N GLY A 13 16.84 -12.50 -6.34
CA GLY A 13 17.74 -13.63 -6.48
C GLY A 13 19.07 -13.50 -5.77
N ARG A 14 20.02 -14.32 -6.24
CA ARG A 14 21.41 -14.32 -5.78
C ARG A 14 22.38 -14.59 -6.91
N GLY A 15 23.56 -13.98 -6.78
CA GLY A 15 24.76 -14.34 -7.51
C GLY A 15 25.56 -15.42 -6.77
N GLN A 16 26.89 -15.39 -6.97
CA GLN A 16 27.80 -16.35 -6.35
C GLN A 16 27.92 -16.11 -4.83
N ASP A 17 28.10 -14.86 -4.43
CA ASP A 17 28.44 -14.43 -3.07
C ASP A 17 27.62 -13.23 -2.56
N TYR A 18 26.59 -12.83 -3.32
CA TYR A 18 25.66 -11.77 -2.93
C TYR A 18 24.21 -12.12 -3.32
N ALA A 19 23.25 -11.48 -2.69
CA ALA A 19 21.84 -11.58 -3.02
C ALA A 19 21.16 -10.22 -3.09
N TRP A 20 20.06 -10.16 -3.83
CA TRP A 20 19.21 -8.98 -3.89
C TRP A 20 17.73 -9.32 -3.91
N SER A 21 16.95 -8.39 -3.40
CA SER A 21 15.49 -8.44 -3.39
C SER A 21 14.93 -7.03 -3.54
N ALA A 22 13.64 -6.93 -3.87
CA ALA A 22 12.95 -5.67 -4.01
C ALA A 22 11.56 -5.70 -3.37
N THR A 23 11.12 -4.52 -2.92
CA THR A 23 9.71 -4.25 -2.58
C THR A 23 9.25 -2.99 -3.29
N SER A 24 8.00 -2.91 -3.73
CA SER A 24 7.43 -1.66 -4.24
C SER A 24 7.61 -0.56 -3.20
N ALA A 25 8.15 0.58 -3.60
CA ALA A 25 8.48 1.63 -2.66
C ALA A 25 7.37 2.67 -2.54
N GLY A 26 6.60 2.91 -3.60
CA GLY A 26 5.43 3.79 -3.53
C GLY A 26 5.78 5.28 -3.34
N GLN A 27 7.05 5.67 -3.55
CA GLN A 27 7.39 7.07 -3.72
C GLN A 27 6.86 7.59 -5.05
N ASP A 28 6.69 8.91 -5.11
CA ASP A 28 5.94 9.53 -6.19
C ASP A 28 6.78 9.76 -7.46
N ILE A 29 6.47 8.95 -8.48
CA ILE A 29 6.97 9.05 -9.85
C ILE A 29 5.85 9.36 -10.85
N THR A 30 4.66 9.76 -10.38
CA THR A 30 3.50 10.05 -11.21
C THR A 30 2.67 11.19 -10.63
N ASP A 31 2.77 12.36 -11.26
CA ASP A 31 2.01 13.53 -10.84
C ASP A 31 0.66 13.61 -11.55
N THR A 32 -0.35 14.11 -10.81
CA THR A 32 -1.63 14.47 -11.40
C THR A 32 -1.62 15.95 -11.78
N PHE A 33 -1.81 16.29 -13.06
CA PHE A 33 -1.98 17.67 -13.50
C PHE A 33 -3.44 17.98 -13.86
N ALA A 34 -3.96 19.10 -13.36
CA ALA A 34 -5.23 19.70 -13.75
C ALA A 34 -5.00 20.72 -14.88
N VAL A 35 -5.37 20.36 -16.10
CA VAL A 35 -5.25 21.25 -17.28
C VAL A 35 -6.59 21.93 -17.57
N GLU A 36 -6.58 23.26 -17.74
CA GLU A 36 -7.78 24.02 -18.14
C GLU A 36 -8.18 23.60 -19.57
N LEU A 37 -9.44 23.24 -19.77
CA LEU A 37 -9.96 22.88 -21.09
C LEU A 37 -10.27 24.13 -21.92
N CYS A 38 -10.12 24.02 -23.24
CA CYS A 38 -10.34 25.12 -24.17
C CYS A 38 -10.95 24.62 -25.48
N GLU A 39 -11.43 25.55 -26.29
CA GLU A 39 -11.88 25.30 -27.66
C GLU A 39 -10.99 26.08 -28.65
N PRO A 40 -10.39 25.45 -29.67
CA PRO A 40 -9.51 26.13 -30.62
C PRO A 40 -10.19 27.30 -31.37
N GLY A 41 -11.51 27.23 -31.55
CA GLY A 41 -12.31 28.30 -32.16
C GLY A 41 -12.79 29.39 -31.20
N GLY A 42 -12.35 29.39 -29.94
CA GLY A 42 -12.76 30.38 -28.93
C GLY A 42 -14.17 30.18 -28.36
N GLY A 43 -14.80 29.04 -28.64
CA GLY A 43 -16.09 28.66 -28.03
C GLY A 43 -15.99 28.44 -26.52
N ALA A 44 -17.15 28.39 -25.85
CA ALA A 44 -17.20 28.11 -24.42
C ALA A 44 -16.74 26.66 -24.15
N PRO A 45 -15.66 26.43 -23.39
CA PRO A 45 -15.20 25.09 -23.07
C PRO A 45 -16.19 24.37 -22.15
N THR A 46 -16.20 23.05 -22.21
CA THR A 46 -16.97 22.16 -21.35
C THR A 46 -16.11 21.00 -20.88
N THR A 47 -16.61 20.18 -19.97
CA THR A 47 -15.94 18.92 -19.61
C THR A 47 -15.86 17.94 -20.79
N ALA A 48 -16.56 18.16 -21.91
CA ALA A 48 -16.44 17.36 -23.12
C ALA A 48 -15.34 17.84 -24.10
N SER A 49 -14.78 19.03 -23.91
CA SER A 49 -13.79 19.63 -24.80
C SER A 49 -12.56 18.75 -25.02
N ALA A 50 -12.07 18.66 -26.26
CA ALA A 50 -10.94 17.80 -26.64
C ALA A 50 -9.63 18.57 -26.84
N SER A 51 -9.55 19.79 -26.29
CA SER A 51 -8.34 20.62 -26.28
C SER A 51 -8.11 21.20 -24.89
N TYR A 52 -6.88 21.59 -24.59
CA TYR A 52 -6.46 22.10 -23.29
C TYR A 52 -5.46 23.25 -23.46
N LEU A 53 -5.39 24.13 -22.46
CA LEU A 53 -4.46 25.25 -22.47
C LEU A 53 -3.05 24.77 -22.11
N TYR A 54 -2.15 24.78 -23.09
CA TYR A 54 -0.73 24.47 -22.91
C TYR A 54 0.11 25.72 -23.15
N ARG A 55 0.74 26.24 -22.09
CA ARG A 55 1.61 27.43 -22.14
C ARG A 55 0.96 28.61 -22.90
N GLY A 56 -0.32 28.87 -22.61
CA GLY A 56 -1.09 29.95 -23.22
C GLY A 56 -1.72 29.64 -24.59
N THR A 57 -1.44 28.48 -25.18
CA THR A 57 -2.01 28.06 -26.47
C THR A 57 -3.06 26.99 -26.27
N CYS A 58 -4.21 27.11 -26.95
CA CYS A 58 -5.20 26.03 -26.95
C CYS A 58 -4.71 24.89 -27.84
N THR A 59 -4.35 23.76 -27.23
CA THR A 59 -3.71 22.61 -27.89
C THR A 59 -4.66 21.42 -27.94
N PRO A 60 -4.86 20.78 -29.11
CA PRO A 60 -5.67 19.59 -29.19
C PRO A 60 -5.06 18.44 -28.39
N MET A 61 -5.91 17.67 -27.72
CA MET A 61 -5.51 16.40 -27.13
C MET A 61 -5.25 15.38 -28.23
N GLU A 62 -4.27 14.53 -28.02
CA GLU A 62 -4.06 13.38 -28.88
C GLU A 62 -5.08 12.29 -28.54
N LYS A 63 -5.77 11.80 -29.57
CA LYS A 63 -6.69 10.69 -29.43
C LYS A 63 -5.94 9.38 -29.61
N LEU A 64 -5.93 8.55 -28.58
CA LEU A 64 -5.41 7.19 -28.64
C LEU A 64 -6.61 6.23 -28.73
N GLU A 65 -6.66 5.43 -29.79
CA GLU A 65 -7.76 4.49 -30.04
C GLU A 65 -7.23 3.08 -30.28
N ARG A 66 -7.94 2.09 -29.71
CA ARG A 66 -7.72 0.68 -29.98
C ARG A 66 -9.06 -0.02 -30.16
N THR A 67 -9.24 -0.65 -31.32
CA THR A 67 -10.36 -1.57 -31.53
C THR A 67 -9.91 -2.97 -31.11
N ASN A 68 -10.61 -3.53 -30.13
CA ASN A 68 -10.46 -4.92 -29.72
C ASN A 68 -11.63 -5.71 -30.28
N ALA A 69 -11.34 -6.90 -30.80
CA ALA A 69 -12.34 -7.82 -31.30
C ALA A 69 -12.02 -9.23 -30.83
N TRP A 70 -13.05 -10.02 -30.57
CA TRP A 70 -12.92 -11.41 -30.18
C TRP A 70 -13.83 -12.29 -31.02
N LYS A 71 -13.46 -13.56 -31.08
CA LYS A 71 -14.24 -14.61 -31.72
C LYS A 71 -14.59 -15.65 -30.67
N SER A 72 -15.79 -16.19 -30.79
CA SER A 72 -16.22 -17.37 -30.06
C SER A 72 -15.25 -18.51 -30.32
N SER A 73 -14.98 -19.30 -29.29
CA SER A 73 -14.12 -20.47 -29.33
C SER A 73 -14.73 -21.61 -28.51
N VAL A 74 -14.15 -22.81 -28.62
CA VAL A 74 -14.57 -23.94 -27.78
C VAL A 74 -14.31 -23.66 -26.29
N ALA A 75 -13.25 -22.91 -25.97
CA ALA A 75 -12.88 -22.59 -24.59
C ALA A 75 -13.67 -21.39 -24.01
N ASP A 76 -14.22 -20.54 -24.87
CA ASP A 76 -15.02 -19.37 -24.49
C ASP A 76 -16.13 -19.16 -25.55
N PRO A 77 -17.39 -19.55 -25.25
CA PRO A 77 -18.49 -19.46 -26.20
C PRO A 77 -19.04 -18.04 -26.37
N THR A 78 -18.43 -17.01 -25.76
CA THR A 78 -18.86 -15.62 -25.91
C THR A 78 -19.04 -15.27 -27.40
N PRO A 79 -20.23 -14.77 -27.83
CA PRO A 79 -20.47 -14.43 -29.23
C PRO A 79 -19.44 -13.45 -29.75
N ASN A 80 -19.08 -13.58 -31.04
CA ASN A 80 -18.15 -12.66 -31.69
C ASN A 80 -18.56 -11.21 -31.42
N GLY A 81 -17.60 -10.38 -31.05
CA GLY A 81 -17.87 -8.99 -30.72
C GLY A 81 -16.65 -8.11 -30.88
N SER A 82 -16.87 -6.82 -30.76
CA SER A 82 -15.79 -5.83 -30.71
C SER A 82 -16.20 -4.65 -29.85
N TYR A 83 -15.20 -3.96 -29.31
CA TYR A 83 -15.37 -2.66 -28.70
C TYR A 83 -14.19 -1.77 -29.09
N ARG A 84 -14.42 -0.46 -29.06
CA ARG A 84 -13.38 0.54 -29.24
C ARG A 84 -13.06 1.18 -27.90
N MET A 85 -11.80 1.08 -27.48
CA MET A 85 -11.26 1.88 -26.38
C MET A 85 -10.73 3.18 -26.96
N GLN A 86 -11.08 4.28 -26.32
CA GLN A 86 -10.59 5.61 -26.66
C GLN A 86 -10.11 6.29 -25.37
N VAL A 87 -8.90 6.83 -25.41
CA VAL A 87 -8.36 7.69 -24.35
C VAL A 87 -7.73 8.93 -24.96
N TRP A 88 -7.65 10.00 -24.16
CA TRP A 88 -7.05 11.26 -24.57
C TRP A 88 -5.72 11.47 -23.87
N ARG A 89 -4.72 12.00 -24.59
CA ARG A 89 -3.40 12.34 -24.05
C ARG A 89 -3.12 13.83 -24.24
N THR A 90 -2.54 14.43 -23.22
CA THR A 90 -2.00 15.80 -23.22
C THR A 90 -0.48 15.74 -23.12
N ASN A 91 0.20 16.89 -23.15
CA ASN A 91 1.62 17.00 -22.81
C ASN A 91 1.90 16.65 -21.35
N TYR A 92 0.88 16.68 -20.48
CA TYR A 92 0.95 16.26 -19.08
C TYR A 92 0.45 14.82 -18.87
N GLY A 93 0.41 14.00 -19.92
CA GLY A 93 0.05 12.59 -19.83
C GLY A 93 -1.42 12.26 -20.12
N ILE A 94 -1.85 11.07 -19.69
CA ILE A 94 -3.15 10.49 -20.04
C ILE A 94 -4.25 11.16 -19.23
N VAL A 95 -5.32 11.61 -19.88
CA VAL A 95 -6.53 12.12 -19.21
C VAL A 95 -7.20 10.98 -18.45
N THR A 96 -7.29 11.11 -17.12
CA THR A 96 -7.93 10.12 -16.24
C THR A 96 -9.35 10.52 -15.86
N HIS A 97 -9.58 11.82 -15.64
CA HIS A 97 -10.86 12.36 -15.20
C HIS A 97 -11.11 13.73 -15.81
N ARG A 98 -12.38 14.15 -15.80
CA ARG A 98 -12.79 15.49 -16.23
C ARG A 98 -13.72 16.08 -15.17
N ALA A 99 -13.53 17.35 -14.86
CA ALA A 99 -14.19 17.99 -13.73
C ALA A 99 -14.31 19.51 -13.96
N THR A 100 -14.77 20.22 -12.93
CA THR A 100 -14.69 21.68 -12.87
C THR A 100 -13.90 22.12 -11.64
N VAL A 101 -13.11 23.18 -11.77
CA VAL A 101 -12.41 23.84 -10.66
C VAL A 101 -12.86 25.30 -10.64
N ALA A 102 -13.54 25.70 -9.56
CA ALA A 102 -14.18 27.02 -9.46
C ALA A 102 -15.04 27.36 -10.70
N GLY A 103 -15.79 26.37 -11.20
CA GLY A 103 -16.65 26.50 -12.39
C GLY A 103 -15.94 26.38 -13.75
N LYS A 104 -14.60 26.39 -13.79
CA LYS A 104 -13.84 26.20 -15.03
C LYS A 104 -13.68 24.72 -15.38
N PRO A 105 -14.00 24.28 -16.60
CA PRO A 105 -13.77 22.90 -17.01
C PRO A 105 -12.27 22.56 -17.05
N VAL A 106 -11.92 21.44 -16.44
CA VAL A 106 -10.55 20.91 -16.40
C VAL A 106 -10.53 19.42 -16.76
N ALA A 107 -9.40 18.95 -17.26
CA ALA A 107 -9.07 17.53 -17.28
C ALA A 107 -7.95 17.25 -16.26
N TYR A 108 -8.11 16.20 -15.47
CA TYR A 108 -7.02 15.64 -14.69
C TYR A 108 -6.27 14.63 -15.53
N THR A 109 -4.95 14.73 -15.49
CA THR A 109 -4.02 13.95 -16.31
C THR A 109 -2.99 13.28 -15.42
N ALA A 110 -2.53 12.08 -15.78
CA ALA A 110 -1.47 11.37 -15.06
C ALA A 110 -0.18 11.42 -15.87
N LEU A 111 0.80 12.20 -15.39
CA LEU A 111 2.15 12.30 -15.96
C LEU A 111 3.08 11.35 -15.21
N ARG A 112 3.39 10.20 -15.82
CA ARG A 112 4.32 9.21 -15.27
C ARG A 112 5.73 9.44 -15.83
N SER A 113 6.71 9.58 -14.95
CA SER A 113 8.10 9.85 -15.36
C SER A 113 8.72 8.72 -16.19
N THR A 114 8.26 7.48 -16.01
CA THR A 114 8.72 6.30 -16.76
C THR A 114 7.93 6.04 -18.05
N TYR A 115 6.96 6.89 -18.43
CA TYR A 115 6.20 6.69 -19.66
C TYR A 115 7.13 6.84 -20.89
N ARG A 116 7.12 5.85 -21.80
CA ARG A 116 8.08 5.70 -22.93
C ARG A 116 9.52 5.37 -22.53
N HIS A 117 9.78 5.20 -21.24
CA HIS A 117 11.08 4.88 -20.66
C HIS A 117 11.04 3.55 -19.88
N GLU A 118 10.05 2.69 -20.18
CA GLU A 118 9.88 1.41 -19.50
C GLU A 118 11.08 0.48 -19.75
N ALA A 119 11.63 0.50 -20.97
CA ALA A 119 12.76 -0.36 -21.34
C ALA A 119 14.09 0.07 -20.69
N ASP A 120 14.23 1.33 -20.28
CA ASP A 120 15.51 1.89 -19.79
C ASP A 120 15.98 1.17 -18.51
N SER A 121 15.03 0.72 -17.68
CA SER A 121 15.32 -0.03 -16.45
C SER A 121 15.99 -1.38 -16.70
N ILE A 122 15.97 -1.89 -17.93
CA ILE A 122 16.64 -3.14 -18.30
C ILE A 122 18.15 -3.05 -18.02
N ILE A 123 18.76 -1.87 -18.16
CA ILE A 123 20.18 -1.67 -17.89
C ILE A 123 20.48 -2.01 -16.43
N GLY A 124 19.70 -1.47 -15.48
CA GLY A 124 19.88 -1.77 -14.07
C GLY A 124 19.67 -3.25 -13.76
N PHE A 125 18.64 -3.89 -14.34
CA PHE A 125 18.43 -5.33 -14.17
C PHE A 125 19.59 -6.16 -14.72
N GLN A 126 20.14 -5.80 -15.88
CA GLN A 126 21.31 -6.46 -16.46
C GLN A 126 22.52 -6.36 -15.53
N LEU A 127 22.82 -5.15 -15.03
CA LEU A 127 23.95 -4.92 -14.13
C LEU A 127 23.82 -5.72 -12.83
N LEU A 128 22.62 -5.79 -12.23
CA LEU A 128 22.37 -6.62 -11.03
C LEU A 128 22.71 -8.11 -11.27
N ASN A 129 22.52 -8.59 -12.50
CA ASN A 129 22.77 -9.97 -12.91
C ASN A 129 24.19 -10.20 -13.43
N ASP A 130 25.03 -9.15 -13.52
CA ASP A 130 26.41 -9.24 -13.97
C ASP A 130 27.36 -9.37 -12.77
N PRO A 131 27.89 -10.57 -12.47
CA PRO A 131 28.78 -10.77 -11.35
C PRO A 131 30.15 -10.10 -11.56
N SER A 132 30.51 -9.68 -12.77
CA SER A 132 31.72 -8.88 -13.01
C SER A 132 31.53 -7.40 -12.66
N TYR A 133 30.28 -6.93 -12.62
CA TYR A 133 29.92 -5.57 -12.23
C TYR A 133 29.61 -5.46 -10.74
N VAL A 134 28.59 -6.19 -10.26
CA VAL A 134 28.22 -6.16 -8.84
C VAL A 134 29.20 -7.01 -8.05
N THR A 135 30.12 -6.34 -7.36
CA THR A 135 31.22 -6.95 -6.58
C THR A 135 31.19 -6.55 -5.11
N ASP A 136 30.33 -5.60 -4.74
CA ASP A 136 30.12 -5.10 -3.39
C ASP A 136 28.78 -4.34 -3.29
N ALA A 137 28.47 -3.84 -2.10
CA ALA A 137 27.28 -3.02 -1.85
C ALA A 137 27.23 -1.73 -2.70
N ARG A 138 28.38 -1.12 -2.99
CA ARG A 138 28.44 0.16 -3.71
C ARG A 138 28.11 -0.01 -5.18
N THR A 139 28.71 -1.01 -5.83
CA THR A 139 28.43 -1.38 -7.21
C THR A 139 26.99 -1.87 -7.37
N PHE A 140 26.43 -2.54 -6.36
CA PHE A 140 24.99 -2.83 -6.30
C PHE A 140 24.12 -1.55 -6.34
N GLN A 141 24.41 -0.56 -5.48
CA GLN A 141 23.64 0.70 -5.49
C GLN A 141 23.75 1.43 -6.84
N GLN A 142 24.93 1.41 -7.46
CA GLN A 142 25.13 1.96 -8.81
C GLN A 142 24.29 1.23 -9.85
N ALA A 143 24.20 -0.11 -9.79
CA ALA A 143 23.32 -0.89 -10.67
C ALA A 143 21.84 -0.54 -10.44
N ALA A 144 21.40 -0.46 -9.18
CA ALA A 144 20.03 -0.13 -8.82
C ALA A 144 19.63 1.31 -9.23
N ALA A 145 20.58 2.24 -9.27
CA ALA A 145 20.35 3.62 -9.72
C ALA A 145 19.95 3.73 -11.20
N HIS A 146 20.25 2.72 -12.02
CA HIS A 146 19.80 2.65 -13.42
C HIS A 146 18.34 2.16 -13.57
N ILE A 147 17.66 1.81 -12.47
CA ILE A 147 16.28 1.34 -12.50
C ILE A 147 15.35 2.55 -12.31
N GLY A 148 14.59 2.88 -13.35
CA GLY A 148 13.67 4.02 -13.36
C GLY A 148 12.36 3.79 -12.59
N TYR A 149 12.05 2.55 -12.24
CA TYR A 149 10.86 2.20 -11.46
C TYR A 149 11.02 2.44 -9.96
N ALA A 150 9.91 2.73 -9.29
CA ALA A 150 9.83 3.02 -7.86
C ALA A 150 9.92 1.76 -6.97
N PHE A 151 11.14 1.30 -6.71
CA PHE A 151 11.41 0.12 -5.87
C PHE A 151 12.44 0.40 -4.78
N ASN A 152 12.29 -0.30 -3.66
CA ASN A 152 13.30 -0.44 -2.63
C ASN A 152 14.11 -1.68 -2.97
N TRP A 153 15.42 -1.53 -3.18
CA TRP A 153 16.35 -2.61 -3.49
C TRP A 153 17.23 -2.91 -2.29
N PHE A 154 17.31 -4.18 -1.93
CA PHE A 154 18.10 -4.67 -0.81
C PHE A 154 19.20 -5.59 -1.31
N TYR A 155 20.38 -5.49 -0.70
CA TYR A 155 21.56 -6.30 -0.98
C TYR A 155 22.08 -6.91 0.31
N ALA A 156 22.61 -8.13 0.21
CA ALA A 156 23.39 -8.75 1.27
C ALA A 156 24.49 -9.65 0.68
N ASP A 157 25.71 -9.53 1.20
CA ASP A 157 26.81 -10.48 1.01
C ASP A 157 27.30 -11.03 2.37
N ALA A 158 28.47 -11.66 2.42
CA ALA A 158 29.05 -12.17 3.66
C ALA A 158 29.60 -11.09 4.62
N ARG A 159 29.67 -9.83 4.18
CA ARG A 159 30.33 -8.72 4.89
C ARG A 159 29.34 -7.64 5.32
N GLU A 160 28.38 -7.30 4.49
CA GLU A 160 27.49 -6.17 4.69
C GLU A 160 26.12 -6.29 3.99
N ALA A 161 25.18 -5.47 4.45
CA ALA A 161 23.90 -5.27 3.81
C ALA A 161 23.77 -3.83 3.29
N ALA A 162 23.05 -3.65 2.19
CA ALA A 162 22.83 -2.33 1.60
C ALA A 162 21.41 -2.15 1.07
N TYR A 163 21.04 -0.89 0.91
CA TYR A 163 19.73 -0.44 0.48
C TYR A 163 19.85 0.69 -0.53
N TYR A 164 18.98 0.70 -1.55
CA TYR A 164 18.81 1.81 -2.48
C TYR A 164 17.35 1.94 -2.93
N ASN A 165 16.80 3.16 -2.87
CA ASN A 165 15.51 3.48 -3.46
C ASN A 165 15.69 3.89 -4.93
N SER A 166 15.31 3.04 -5.88
CA SER A 166 15.37 3.37 -7.31
C SER A 166 14.16 4.17 -7.77
N GLY A 167 14.27 4.92 -8.86
CA GLY A 167 13.14 5.64 -9.47
C GLY A 167 13.55 6.84 -10.32
N LEU A 168 12.80 7.16 -11.37
CA LEU A 168 12.89 8.46 -12.04
C LEU A 168 12.09 9.49 -11.25
N ASN A 169 12.63 9.94 -10.11
CA ASN A 169 11.99 10.89 -9.22
C ASN A 169 12.12 12.31 -9.79
N PRO A 170 11.03 12.93 -10.31
CA PRO A 170 11.14 14.23 -10.97
C PRO A 170 11.47 15.34 -9.97
N VAL A 171 12.34 16.26 -10.37
CA VAL A 171 12.62 17.47 -9.59
C VAL A 171 11.46 18.45 -9.77
N ARG A 172 10.65 18.60 -8.72
CA ARG A 172 9.48 19.47 -8.71
C ARG A 172 9.84 20.90 -8.30
N PRO A 173 9.13 21.93 -8.79
CA PRO A 173 9.25 23.29 -8.28
C PRO A 173 8.87 23.38 -6.79
N ALA A 174 9.46 24.34 -6.08
CA ALA A 174 9.10 24.60 -4.69
C ALA A 174 7.61 24.99 -4.56
N GLY A 175 6.96 24.52 -3.49
CA GLY A 175 5.54 24.81 -3.22
C GLY A 175 4.53 23.90 -3.93
N VAL A 176 5.00 22.95 -4.75
CA VAL A 176 4.15 21.85 -5.24
C VAL A 176 3.96 20.83 -4.10
N ASP A 177 2.72 20.60 -3.72
CA ASP A 177 2.34 19.53 -2.79
C ASP A 177 2.01 18.28 -3.60
N ALA A 178 2.81 17.24 -3.44
CA ALA A 178 2.63 15.96 -4.13
C ALA A 178 1.33 15.22 -3.73
N ALA A 179 0.70 15.61 -2.62
CA ALA A 179 -0.58 15.03 -2.19
C ALA A 179 -1.79 15.61 -2.97
N LEU A 180 -1.60 16.65 -3.78
CA LEU A 180 -2.68 17.36 -4.48
C LEU A 180 -2.43 17.43 -6.00
N PRO A 181 -3.51 17.51 -6.81
CA PRO A 181 -3.36 17.80 -8.23
C PRO A 181 -2.66 19.14 -8.49
N ILE A 182 -1.71 19.14 -9.42
CA ILE A 182 -0.89 20.28 -9.82
C ILE A 182 -1.58 21.05 -10.94
N ALA A 183 -1.63 22.38 -10.88
CA ALA A 183 -2.14 23.16 -12.00
C ALA A 183 -1.23 23.01 -13.23
N GLY A 184 -1.79 22.71 -14.41
CA GLY A 184 -1.08 22.56 -15.69
C GLY A 184 -0.53 23.87 -16.25
N ARG A 185 0.39 24.52 -15.51
CA ARG A 185 1.04 25.78 -15.86
C ARG A 185 2.54 25.60 -15.83
N GLN A 186 3.24 26.32 -16.70
CA GLN A 186 4.69 26.16 -16.89
C GLN A 186 5.51 26.31 -15.60
N GLN A 187 5.12 27.21 -14.70
CA GLN A 187 5.80 27.43 -13.41
C GLN A 187 5.72 26.24 -12.44
N TYR A 188 4.82 25.28 -12.67
CA TYR A 188 4.63 24.09 -11.85
C TYR A 188 5.03 22.80 -12.57
N GLU A 189 5.51 22.90 -13.82
CA GLU A 189 6.08 21.76 -14.54
C GLU A 189 7.34 21.25 -13.83
N TRP A 190 7.67 19.96 -14.01
CA TRP A 190 8.95 19.42 -13.58
C TRP A 190 10.10 20.24 -14.17
N GLN A 191 11.19 20.39 -13.41
CA GLN A 191 12.33 21.16 -13.88
C GLN A 191 12.90 20.54 -15.15
N GLY A 192 13.09 21.34 -16.19
CA GLY A 192 13.59 20.86 -17.49
C GLY A 192 12.64 19.92 -18.22
N PHE A 193 11.33 19.94 -17.94
CA PHE A 193 10.36 19.05 -18.58
C PHE A 193 10.30 19.26 -20.11
N ASP A 194 10.56 18.18 -20.84
CA ASP A 194 10.31 18.06 -22.28
C ASP A 194 9.17 17.06 -22.53
N PRO A 195 7.97 17.52 -22.92
CA PRO A 195 6.84 16.63 -23.19
C PRO A 195 7.02 15.79 -24.47
N ALA A 196 7.88 16.18 -25.41
CA ALA A 196 8.09 15.41 -26.63
C ALA A 196 8.85 14.11 -26.33
N ALA A 197 9.92 14.22 -25.55
CA ALA A 197 10.70 13.08 -25.07
C ALA A 197 10.11 12.42 -23.81
N ASN A 198 9.24 13.10 -23.06
CA ASN A 198 8.80 12.71 -21.71
C ASN A 198 9.97 12.62 -20.70
N THR A 199 10.88 13.59 -20.77
CA THR A 199 12.05 13.67 -19.87
C THR A 199 11.98 14.91 -19.00
N ALA A 200 12.69 14.88 -17.87
CA ALA A 200 12.85 16.02 -16.98
C ALA A 200 14.19 15.89 -16.22
N ALA A 201 14.52 16.87 -15.39
CA ALA A 201 15.51 16.68 -14.34
C ALA A 201 14.98 15.69 -13.30
N TYR A 202 15.84 14.77 -12.88
CA TYR A 202 15.58 13.80 -11.82
C TYR A 202 16.55 14.00 -10.67
N THR A 203 16.14 13.61 -9.46
CA THR A 203 16.97 13.75 -8.26
C THR A 203 18.29 12.98 -8.42
N PRO A 204 19.44 13.54 -7.98
CA PRO A 204 20.71 12.82 -8.01
C PRO A 204 20.72 11.68 -6.99
N PRO A 205 21.59 10.65 -7.13
CA PRO A 205 21.64 9.51 -6.22
C PRO A 205 21.72 9.86 -4.73
N SER A 206 22.37 10.96 -4.35
CA SER A 206 22.46 11.41 -2.95
C SER A 206 21.12 11.80 -2.32
N GLU A 207 20.11 12.12 -3.12
CA GLU A 207 18.76 12.45 -2.66
C GLU A 207 17.83 11.22 -2.65
N HIS A 208 18.29 10.08 -3.20
CA HIS A 208 17.58 8.81 -3.05
C HIS A 208 17.89 8.22 -1.68
N PRO A 209 16.87 7.76 -0.92
CA PRO A 209 17.10 6.97 0.29
C PRO A 209 18.02 5.79 0.01
N GLN A 210 19.14 5.73 0.70
CA GLN A 210 20.15 4.70 0.52
C GLN A 210 21.03 4.57 1.76
N SER A 211 21.57 3.37 1.99
CA SER A 211 22.54 3.12 3.06
C SER A 211 23.34 1.84 2.79
N ILE A 212 24.53 1.76 3.39
CA ILE A 212 25.42 0.60 3.37
C ILE A 212 25.83 0.34 4.83
N GLY A 213 25.83 -0.94 5.24
CA GLY A 213 26.33 -1.35 6.56
C GLY A 213 25.35 -1.15 7.72
N GLN A 214 24.04 -0.98 7.45
CA GLN A 214 23.03 -1.04 8.52
C GLN A 214 22.89 -2.49 9.00
N ASP A 215 22.72 -2.69 10.32
CA ASP A 215 22.62 -4.01 10.95
C ASP A 215 21.57 -4.93 10.31
N TYR A 216 20.44 -4.36 9.88
CA TYR A 216 19.40 -5.06 9.14
C TYR A 216 18.50 -4.10 8.38
N TYR A 217 17.77 -4.61 7.40
CA TYR A 217 16.68 -3.91 6.73
C TYR A 217 15.40 -4.75 6.82
N ILE A 218 14.29 -4.10 7.14
CA ILE A 218 12.95 -4.62 6.90
C ILE A 218 12.27 -3.72 5.88
N SER A 219 11.45 -4.33 5.05
CA SER A 219 10.53 -3.58 4.20
C SER A 219 9.27 -4.38 3.96
N TRP A 220 8.15 -3.73 4.20
CA TRP A 220 6.85 -4.21 3.75
C TRP A 220 6.07 -3.09 3.09
N ASN A 221 6.74 -2.39 2.17
CA ASN A 221 6.26 -1.20 1.46
C ASN A 221 6.13 0.05 2.34
N ASN A 222 6.72 0.05 3.54
CA ASN A 222 6.76 1.21 4.42
C ASN A 222 7.61 2.35 3.83
N LYS A 223 7.49 3.51 4.49
CA LYS A 223 8.31 4.69 4.25
C LYS A 223 9.81 4.35 4.26
N GLN A 224 10.52 4.91 3.29
CA GLN A 224 11.89 4.57 2.89
C GLN A 224 12.94 5.04 3.90
N ALA A 225 12.80 6.28 4.35
CA ALA A 225 13.74 6.93 5.25
C ALA A 225 13.05 8.01 6.06
N LYS A 226 13.69 8.41 7.16
CA LYS A 226 13.34 9.60 7.91
C LYS A 226 13.40 10.82 6.97
N ASP A 227 12.46 11.75 7.13
CA ASP A 227 12.39 13.01 6.40
C ASP A 227 12.21 12.91 4.87
N TYR A 228 12.05 11.70 4.31
CA TYR A 228 11.66 11.52 2.91
C TYR A 228 10.15 11.76 2.72
N GLY A 229 9.75 12.42 1.63
CA GLY A 229 8.33 12.71 1.36
C GLY A 229 7.54 11.48 0.92
N ALA A 230 6.24 11.46 1.19
CA ALA A 230 5.29 10.52 0.61
C ALA A 230 4.04 11.29 0.19
N ALA A 231 3.56 11.09 -1.05
CA ALA A 231 2.38 11.78 -1.58
C ALA A 231 1.07 11.25 -0.97
N GLY A 232 1.02 9.96 -0.63
CA GLY A 232 -0.18 9.31 -0.10
C GLY A 232 -0.36 9.45 1.41
N PHE A 233 -1.60 9.25 1.87
CA PHE A 233 -1.99 9.39 3.28
C PHE A 233 -1.75 8.14 4.15
N GLY A 234 -1.25 7.04 3.57
CA GLY A 234 -1.09 5.74 4.26
C GLY A 234 0.26 5.52 4.95
N MET A 235 1.24 6.41 4.77
CA MET A 235 2.56 6.28 5.38
C MET A 235 2.60 6.98 6.74
N GLY A 236 2.62 6.23 7.84
CA GLY A 236 2.59 6.80 9.19
C GLY A 236 3.36 6.00 10.25
N SER A 237 3.06 6.29 11.53
CA SER A 237 3.73 5.70 12.71
C SER A 237 3.37 4.25 13.00
N VAL A 238 2.25 3.78 12.45
CA VAL A 238 1.83 2.38 12.47
C VAL A 238 1.68 1.91 11.04
N HIS A 239 2.41 0.86 10.70
CA HIS A 239 2.43 0.28 9.36
C HIS A 239 2.65 -1.23 9.45
N ARG A 240 2.16 -2.02 8.47
CA ARG A 240 2.34 -3.49 8.50
C ARG A 240 3.80 -3.97 8.58
N ALA A 241 4.75 -3.11 8.23
CA ALA A 241 6.17 -3.41 8.36
C ALA A 241 6.61 -3.55 9.83
N ASP A 242 5.89 -2.93 10.76
CA ASP A 242 6.13 -3.05 12.19
C ASP A 242 6.01 -4.51 12.66
N LEU A 243 5.10 -5.30 12.04
CA LEU A 243 4.97 -6.73 12.32
C LEU A 243 6.29 -7.47 12.04
N LEU A 244 7.05 -7.07 11.01
CA LEU A 244 8.37 -7.63 10.76
C LEU A 244 9.40 -7.05 11.72
N ASP A 245 9.43 -5.72 11.90
CA ASP A 245 10.46 -5.05 12.71
C ASP A 245 10.44 -5.52 14.18
N GLN A 246 9.25 -5.66 14.77
CA GLN A 246 9.06 -6.12 16.15
C GLN A 246 9.65 -7.52 16.40
N ARG A 247 9.80 -8.33 15.36
CA ARG A 247 10.39 -9.68 15.43
C ARG A 247 11.87 -9.67 15.04
N VAL A 248 12.23 -8.95 13.97
CA VAL A 248 13.59 -8.94 13.41
C VAL A 248 14.55 -8.13 14.28
N LYS A 249 14.13 -6.96 14.78
CA LYS A 249 14.97 -6.08 15.60
C LYS A 249 15.53 -6.77 16.85
N PRO A 250 14.71 -7.40 17.72
CA PRO A 250 15.25 -8.11 18.89
C PRO A 250 16.08 -9.34 18.48
N LEU A 251 15.74 -10.01 17.37
CA LEU A 251 16.51 -11.13 16.84
C LEU A 251 17.93 -10.71 16.42
N VAL A 252 18.07 -9.56 15.77
CA VAL A 252 19.37 -8.98 15.37
C VAL A 252 20.14 -8.51 16.60
N ALA A 253 19.48 -7.81 17.53
CA ALA A 253 20.11 -7.33 18.76
C ALA A 253 20.66 -8.48 19.64
N ALA A 254 19.99 -9.64 19.67
CA ALA A 254 20.47 -10.82 20.37
C ALA A 254 21.65 -11.52 19.67
N GLY A 255 21.88 -11.24 18.38
CA GLY A 255 22.87 -11.92 17.55
C GLY A 255 22.48 -13.34 17.14
N GLY A 256 23.30 -13.96 16.27
CA GLY A 256 23.08 -15.34 15.83
C GLY A 256 21.77 -15.52 15.04
N VAL A 257 21.49 -14.57 14.14
CA VAL A 257 20.41 -14.67 13.17
C VAL A 257 20.71 -15.84 12.23
N THR A 258 19.77 -16.77 12.12
CA THR A 258 19.87 -17.89 11.17
C THR A 258 18.74 -17.81 10.17
N ARG A 259 18.91 -18.48 9.03
CA ARG A 259 17.85 -18.64 8.03
C ARG A 259 16.54 -19.16 8.64
N ALA A 260 16.62 -20.10 9.57
CA ALA A 260 15.47 -20.66 10.27
C ALA A 260 14.77 -19.62 11.15
N LYS A 261 15.51 -18.89 12.00
CA LYS A 261 14.94 -17.86 12.88
C LYS A 261 14.31 -16.71 12.09
N LEU A 262 14.94 -16.28 11.02
CA LEU A 262 14.40 -15.22 10.16
C LEU A 262 13.15 -15.68 9.41
N THR A 263 13.12 -16.93 8.94
CA THR A 263 11.92 -17.54 8.34
C THR A 263 10.79 -17.64 9.35
N GLN A 264 11.09 -18.02 10.60
CA GLN A 264 10.09 -18.08 11.67
C GLN A 264 9.52 -16.70 11.98
N ALA A 265 10.36 -15.67 12.10
CA ALA A 265 9.92 -14.29 12.30
C ALA A 265 8.98 -13.82 11.17
N MET A 266 9.30 -14.12 9.91
CA MET A 266 8.43 -13.80 8.78
C MET A 266 7.11 -14.58 8.85
N ALA A 267 7.15 -15.87 9.16
CA ALA A 267 5.95 -16.71 9.21
C ALA A 267 4.98 -16.30 10.33
N ASP A 268 5.53 -15.87 11.46
CA ASP A 268 4.78 -15.32 12.61
C ASP A 268 4.11 -13.98 12.24
N ALA A 269 4.86 -13.06 11.64
CA ALA A 269 4.30 -11.79 11.13
C ALA A 269 3.20 -12.01 10.07
N ALA A 270 3.35 -13.01 9.21
CA ALA A 270 2.44 -13.28 8.10
C ALA A 270 1.02 -13.67 8.55
N VAL A 271 0.83 -14.12 9.79
CA VAL A 271 -0.49 -14.48 10.32
C VAL A 271 -0.96 -13.55 11.43
N THR A 272 -0.25 -12.45 11.69
CA THR A 272 -0.59 -11.53 12.79
C THR A 272 -1.44 -10.35 12.29
N ASP A 273 -2.44 -9.97 13.08
CA ASP A 273 -3.33 -8.84 12.76
C ASP A 273 -2.73 -7.51 13.24
N LEU A 274 -2.45 -6.59 12.31
CA LEU A 274 -1.83 -5.29 12.62
C LEU A 274 -2.64 -4.47 13.63
N ARG A 275 -3.97 -4.48 13.51
CA ARG A 275 -4.82 -3.70 14.43
C ARG A 275 -4.71 -4.28 15.84
N ALA A 276 -4.65 -5.59 15.95
CA ALA A 276 -4.57 -6.26 17.23
C ALA A 276 -3.18 -6.15 17.88
N GLU A 277 -2.09 -6.29 17.12
CA GLU A 277 -0.74 -6.20 17.68
C GLU A 277 -0.37 -4.75 18.05
N ASN A 278 -0.68 -3.77 17.19
CA ASN A 278 -0.17 -2.40 17.32
C ASN A 278 -1.17 -1.39 17.88
N LEU A 279 -2.48 -1.65 17.90
CA LEU A 279 -3.50 -0.66 18.30
C LEU A 279 -4.42 -1.13 19.42
N LEU A 280 -4.68 -2.43 19.53
CA LEU A 280 -5.49 -2.98 20.60
C LEU A 280 -4.99 -2.63 22.02
N PRO A 281 -3.68 -2.53 22.31
CA PRO A 281 -3.21 -2.09 23.62
C PRO A 281 -3.76 -0.70 24.02
N GLU A 282 -3.69 0.29 23.13
CA GLU A 282 -4.24 1.63 23.31
C GLU A 282 -5.76 1.61 23.44
N LEU A 283 -6.44 0.85 22.57
CA LEU A 283 -7.91 0.70 22.59
C LEU A 283 -8.40 0.13 23.92
N LEU A 284 -7.76 -0.94 24.41
CA LEU A 284 -8.08 -1.52 25.71
C LEU A 284 -7.75 -0.56 26.86
N ALA A 285 -6.69 0.25 26.75
CA ALA A 285 -6.38 1.26 27.75
C ALA A 285 -7.46 2.35 27.84
N VAL A 286 -8.00 2.81 26.70
CA VAL A 286 -9.13 3.75 26.69
C VAL A 286 -10.36 3.10 27.32
N LEU A 287 -10.74 1.89 26.89
CA LEU A 287 -11.90 1.16 27.43
C LEU A 287 -11.79 0.94 28.95
N ARG A 288 -10.59 0.62 29.45
CA ARG A 288 -10.32 0.38 30.88
C ARG A 288 -10.03 1.64 31.71
N SER A 289 -10.11 2.83 31.10
CA SER A 289 -9.94 4.10 31.84
C SER A 289 -11.07 4.40 32.84
N GLY A 290 -12.14 3.61 32.82
CA GLY A 290 -13.11 3.55 33.92
C GLY A 290 -13.90 2.23 33.91
N PRO A 291 -14.93 2.11 34.78
CA PRO A 291 -15.67 0.86 34.95
C PRO A 291 -16.41 0.41 33.67
N LEU A 292 -16.28 -0.86 33.32
CA LEU A 292 -17.05 -1.51 32.26
C LEU A 292 -18.32 -2.13 32.86
N THR A 293 -19.42 -1.39 32.86
CA THR A 293 -20.68 -1.82 33.50
C THR A 293 -21.59 -2.62 32.57
N ASP A 294 -21.40 -2.52 31.24
CA ASP A 294 -22.16 -3.30 30.27
C ASP A 294 -21.52 -4.70 30.10
N PRO A 295 -22.23 -5.79 30.42
CA PRO A 295 -21.66 -7.14 30.34
C PRO A 295 -21.22 -7.55 28.94
N ALA A 296 -21.87 -7.05 27.88
CA ALA A 296 -21.49 -7.38 26.50
C ALA A 296 -20.17 -6.69 26.12
N VAL A 297 -19.96 -5.45 26.58
CA VAL A 297 -18.70 -4.72 26.38
C VAL A 297 -17.58 -5.39 27.19
N SER A 298 -17.83 -5.75 28.45
CA SER A 298 -16.84 -6.46 29.28
C SER A 298 -16.42 -7.78 28.63
N ALA A 299 -17.38 -8.60 28.18
CA ALA A 299 -17.07 -9.87 27.53
C ALA A 299 -16.29 -9.69 26.21
N ALA A 300 -16.57 -8.65 25.43
CA ALA A 300 -15.82 -8.33 24.22
C ALA A 300 -14.37 -7.91 24.55
N VAL A 301 -14.19 -7.05 25.55
CA VAL A 301 -12.87 -6.65 26.07
C VAL A 301 -12.06 -7.85 26.55
N ASP A 302 -12.69 -8.81 27.23
CA ASP A 302 -12.02 -10.02 27.71
C ASP A 302 -11.56 -10.91 26.55
N LYS A 303 -12.41 -11.10 25.53
CA LYS A 303 -12.06 -11.87 24.33
C LYS A 303 -10.90 -11.23 23.56
N LEU A 304 -10.94 -9.91 23.38
CA LEU A 304 -9.87 -9.15 22.73
C LEU A 304 -8.58 -9.21 23.55
N GLY A 305 -8.65 -9.04 24.87
CA GLY A 305 -7.50 -9.16 25.76
C GLY A 305 -6.89 -10.56 25.77
N ALA A 306 -7.71 -11.62 25.71
CA ALA A 306 -7.22 -12.99 25.61
C ALA A 306 -6.52 -13.25 24.27
N TRP A 307 -7.03 -12.70 23.17
CA TRP A 307 -6.37 -12.78 21.86
C TRP A 307 -5.06 -12.00 21.84
N GLN A 308 -5.02 -10.81 22.46
CA GLN A 308 -3.79 -10.04 22.64
C GLN A 308 -2.72 -10.84 23.40
N ALA A 309 -3.10 -11.46 24.52
CA ALA A 309 -2.19 -12.28 25.31
C ALA A 309 -1.70 -13.55 24.57
N ALA A 310 -2.44 -14.00 23.56
CA ALA A 310 -2.11 -15.17 22.74
C ALA A 310 -1.32 -14.82 21.46
N GLY A 311 -0.89 -13.56 21.28
CA GLY A 311 -0.05 -13.14 20.15
C GLY A 311 -0.81 -12.64 18.92
N THR A 312 -2.13 -12.41 19.01
CA THR A 312 -2.92 -11.72 17.98
C THR A 312 -2.93 -12.36 16.57
N GLU A 313 -2.62 -13.65 16.49
CA GLU A 313 -2.59 -14.38 15.22
C GLU A 313 -4.00 -14.76 14.72
N ARG A 314 -4.17 -14.79 13.39
CA ARG A 314 -5.26 -15.45 12.65
C ARG A 314 -4.78 -16.79 12.11
N LYS A 315 -4.54 -17.72 13.02
CA LYS A 315 -3.95 -19.02 12.71
C LYS A 315 -4.92 -20.16 12.99
N GLU A 316 -4.92 -21.14 12.09
CA GLU A 316 -5.68 -22.37 12.30
C GLU A 316 -5.23 -23.08 13.58
N THR A 317 -6.17 -23.67 14.32
CA THR A 317 -5.89 -24.45 15.53
C THR A 317 -5.04 -25.70 15.26
N ALA A 318 -5.14 -26.24 14.05
CA ALA A 318 -4.29 -27.30 13.52
C ALA A 318 -4.27 -27.19 11.99
N GLN A 319 -3.27 -27.79 11.34
CA GLN A 319 -3.19 -27.77 9.88
C GLN A 319 -4.48 -28.29 9.25
N GLY A 320 -5.16 -27.42 8.48
CA GLY A 320 -6.40 -27.76 7.78
C GLY A 320 -7.64 -27.84 8.67
N SER A 321 -7.58 -27.36 9.92
CA SER A 321 -8.75 -27.32 10.81
C SER A 321 -9.80 -26.32 10.37
N LYS A 322 -9.42 -25.32 9.55
CA LYS A 322 -10.31 -24.25 9.06
C LYS A 322 -11.00 -23.47 10.18
N ALA A 323 -10.37 -23.40 11.34
CA ALA A 323 -10.91 -22.77 12.53
C ALA A 323 -9.83 -21.98 13.28
N TYR A 324 -10.15 -20.75 13.67
CA TYR A 324 -9.27 -19.89 14.47
C TYR A 324 -9.52 -20.07 15.97
N ALA A 325 -8.45 -20.10 16.76
CA ALA A 325 -8.55 -20.23 18.22
C ALA A 325 -9.32 -19.06 18.85
N HIS A 326 -9.15 -17.85 18.30
CA HIS A 326 -9.78 -16.61 18.78
C HIS A 326 -10.81 -16.06 17.77
N ALA A 327 -11.56 -16.95 17.09
CA ALA A 327 -12.53 -16.60 16.05
C ALA A 327 -13.47 -15.43 16.43
N ASP A 328 -13.99 -15.44 17.66
CA ASP A 328 -14.85 -14.36 18.14
C ASP A 328 -14.13 -13.02 18.29
N ALA A 329 -12.90 -12.99 18.82
CA ALA A 329 -12.14 -11.75 18.98
C ALA A 329 -11.79 -11.15 17.61
N ILE A 330 -11.41 -12.02 16.66
CA ILE A 330 -11.13 -11.66 15.27
C ILE A 330 -12.39 -11.05 14.62
N ARG A 331 -13.55 -11.71 14.74
CA ARG A 331 -14.83 -11.21 14.21
C ARG A 331 -15.24 -9.89 14.84
N ILE A 332 -15.05 -9.74 16.15
CA ILE A 332 -15.31 -8.49 16.86
C ILE A 332 -14.43 -7.38 16.29
N MET A 333 -13.13 -7.61 16.13
CA MET A 333 -12.21 -6.60 15.55
C MET A 333 -12.61 -6.22 14.12
N ASP A 334 -12.93 -7.20 13.26
CA ASP A 334 -13.36 -6.96 11.88
C ASP A 334 -14.65 -6.14 11.78
N ALA A 335 -15.61 -6.42 12.66
CA ALA A 335 -16.84 -5.64 12.74
C ALA A 335 -16.63 -4.26 13.39
N TRP A 336 -15.71 -4.17 14.34
CA TRP A 336 -15.54 -2.98 15.17
C TRP A 336 -14.72 -1.89 14.52
N TRP A 337 -13.62 -2.25 13.85
CA TRP A 337 -12.67 -1.28 13.30
C TRP A 337 -13.33 -0.16 12.45
N PRO A 338 -14.18 -0.45 11.43
CA PRO A 338 -14.83 0.62 10.68
C PRO A 338 -15.78 1.47 11.53
N LEU A 339 -16.52 0.87 12.47
CA LEU A 339 -17.43 1.59 13.37
C LEU A 339 -16.68 2.51 14.33
N LEU A 340 -15.55 2.01 14.86
CA LEU A 340 -14.65 2.74 15.73
C LEU A 340 -14.10 3.99 15.03
N ILE A 341 -13.52 3.82 13.85
CA ILE A 341 -12.92 4.92 13.08
C ILE A 341 -13.97 5.96 12.71
N GLU A 342 -15.17 5.54 12.32
CA GLU A 342 -16.27 6.46 12.07
C GLU A 342 -16.64 7.25 13.34
N ALA A 343 -16.88 6.57 14.46
CA ALA A 343 -17.24 7.23 15.72
C ALA A 343 -16.14 8.15 16.27
N GLU A 344 -14.88 7.83 16.02
CA GLU A 344 -13.73 8.62 16.42
C GLU A 344 -13.60 9.91 15.59
N PHE A 345 -13.63 9.79 14.26
CA PHE A 345 -13.23 10.89 13.38
C PHE A 345 -14.38 11.65 12.72
N GLN A 346 -15.47 10.97 12.35
CA GLN A 346 -16.56 11.59 11.58
C GLN A 346 -17.20 12.79 12.30
N PRO A 347 -17.43 12.77 13.64
CA PRO A 347 -18.00 13.93 14.33
C PRO A 347 -17.11 15.17 14.26
N GLY A 348 -15.78 14.98 14.33
CA GLY A 348 -14.81 16.08 14.32
C GLY A 348 -14.47 16.59 12.91
N LEU A 349 -14.57 15.74 11.88
CA LEU A 349 -14.32 16.10 10.48
C LEU A 349 -15.58 16.62 9.78
N GLY A 350 -16.75 16.16 10.20
CA GLY A 350 -17.99 16.26 9.44
C GLY A 350 -18.05 15.25 8.28
N THR A 351 -19.26 14.86 7.90
CA THR A 351 -19.50 13.85 6.85
C THR A 351 -18.76 14.15 5.54
N PRO A 352 -18.79 15.37 4.97
CA PRO A 352 -18.19 15.60 3.65
C PRO A 352 -16.67 15.35 3.62
N LEU A 353 -15.95 15.79 4.66
CA LEU A 353 -14.50 15.60 4.73
C LEU A 353 -14.14 14.16 5.10
N TYR A 354 -14.90 13.55 6.02
CA TYR A 354 -14.71 12.13 6.35
C TYR A 354 -14.87 11.24 5.11
N ASP A 355 -15.92 11.47 4.31
CA ASP A 355 -16.17 10.74 3.07
C ASP A 355 -15.06 10.94 2.03
N ALA A 356 -14.56 12.17 1.88
CA ALA A 356 -13.45 12.45 0.96
C ALA A 356 -12.15 11.76 1.38
N LEU A 357 -11.84 11.75 2.68
CA LEU A 357 -10.63 11.12 3.22
C LEU A 357 -10.70 9.60 3.13
N ARG A 358 -11.83 8.98 3.49
CA ARG A 358 -11.98 7.52 3.39
C ARG A 358 -12.03 7.00 1.94
N ALA A 359 -12.40 7.86 0.99
CA ALA A 359 -12.29 7.57 -0.44
C ALA A 359 -10.83 7.64 -0.94
N SER A 360 -9.99 8.46 -0.30
CA SER A 360 -8.57 8.63 -0.66
C SER A 360 -7.67 7.58 0.01
N LEU A 361 -8.01 7.18 1.24
CA LEU A 361 -7.35 6.13 2.00
C LEU A 361 -8.42 5.26 2.66
N THR A 362 -8.47 3.98 2.28
CA THR A 362 -9.39 3.03 2.92
C THR A 362 -9.24 3.05 4.43
N VAL A 363 -10.35 2.88 5.15
CA VAL A 363 -10.34 2.81 6.62
C VAL A 363 -9.68 1.52 7.11
N ASP A 364 -9.94 0.43 6.40
CA ASP A 364 -9.48 -0.93 6.71
C ASP A 364 -9.02 -1.66 5.45
N GLU A 365 -8.16 -2.65 5.63
CA GLU A 365 -7.73 -3.62 4.63
C GLU A 365 -7.50 -4.95 5.34
N ALA A 366 -8.58 -5.46 5.94
CA ALA A 366 -8.62 -6.75 6.61
C ALA A 366 -8.33 -7.91 5.63
N PRO A 367 -7.97 -9.11 6.11
CA PRO A 367 -7.62 -10.26 5.27
C PRO A 367 -8.61 -10.64 4.15
N ASN A 368 -9.90 -10.40 4.38
CA ASN A 368 -10.98 -10.66 3.43
C ASN A 368 -11.30 -9.47 2.49
N ALA A 369 -10.55 -8.37 2.59
CA ALA A 369 -10.75 -7.17 1.78
C ALA A 369 -10.52 -7.45 0.28
N GLY A 370 -11.25 -6.73 -0.56
CA GLY A 370 -11.10 -6.82 -2.00
C GLY A 370 -9.97 -5.92 -2.52
N HIS A 371 -9.04 -6.47 -3.29
CA HIS A 371 -7.93 -5.71 -3.89
C HIS A 371 -8.15 -5.51 -5.39
N GLY A 372 -8.85 -4.43 -5.77
CA GLY A 372 -9.05 -4.08 -7.18
C GLY A 372 -9.50 -5.27 -8.05
N PRO A 373 -8.91 -5.50 -9.24
CA PRO A 373 -9.29 -6.62 -10.11
C PRO A 373 -9.06 -8.01 -9.51
N THR A 374 -8.17 -8.17 -8.51
CA THR A 374 -7.95 -9.46 -7.86
C THR A 374 -9.04 -9.81 -6.85
N GLY A 375 -9.97 -8.89 -6.54
CA GLY A 375 -11.09 -9.12 -5.62
C GLY A 375 -10.64 -9.57 -4.21
N SER A 376 -11.54 -10.19 -3.47
CA SER A 376 -11.26 -10.83 -2.18
C SER A 376 -10.37 -12.08 -2.34
N HIS A 377 -9.87 -12.62 -1.21
CA HIS A 377 -8.98 -13.79 -1.16
C HIS A 377 -7.57 -13.59 -1.75
N ALA A 378 -7.08 -12.36 -1.77
CA ALA A 378 -5.76 -12.04 -2.34
C ALA A 378 -4.59 -12.34 -1.39
N GLY A 379 -4.84 -12.46 -0.09
CA GLY A 379 -3.83 -12.74 0.95
C GLY A 379 -3.09 -11.50 1.46
N SER A 380 -2.88 -10.47 0.63
CA SER A 380 -2.34 -9.19 1.11
C SER A 380 -3.32 -8.54 2.09
N ALA A 381 -2.81 -7.91 3.14
CA ALA A 381 -3.61 -7.14 4.09
C ALA A 381 -2.80 -6.00 4.71
N PHE A 382 -3.50 -5.07 5.35
CA PHE A 382 -2.96 -4.02 6.22
C PHE A 382 -1.93 -3.07 5.58
N GLN A 383 -1.85 -3.03 4.25
CA GLN A 383 -1.03 -2.06 3.52
C GLN A 383 -1.56 -0.65 3.69
N TYR A 384 -2.89 -0.50 3.69
CA TYR A 384 -3.58 0.77 3.79
C TYR A 384 -4.64 0.73 4.87
N GLY A 385 -4.71 1.79 5.68
CA GLY A 385 -5.73 1.95 6.71
C GLY A 385 -5.46 3.16 7.58
N TRP A 386 -6.40 3.46 8.47
CA TRP A 386 -6.33 4.63 9.34
C TRP A 386 -5.47 4.40 10.60
N TRP A 387 -4.59 3.41 10.57
CA TRP A 387 -3.81 2.89 11.71
C TRP A 387 -3.10 3.99 12.49
N SER A 388 -2.35 4.83 11.76
CA SER A 388 -1.52 5.88 12.35
C SER A 388 -2.35 7.07 12.85
N TYR A 389 -3.53 7.31 12.27
CA TYR A 389 -4.42 8.37 12.74
C TYR A 389 -5.04 7.96 14.07
N ALA A 390 -5.58 6.74 14.16
CA ALA A 390 -6.09 6.18 15.40
C ALA A 390 -5.01 6.13 16.48
N ASP A 391 -3.84 5.54 16.20
CA ASP A 391 -2.71 5.50 17.15
C ASP A 391 -2.39 6.87 17.77
N LYS A 392 -2.25 7.90 16.93
CA LYS A 392 -1.94 9.26 17.39
C LYS A 392 -3.07 9.86 18.22
N ASP A 393 -4.31 9.70 17.80
CA ASP A 393 -5.46 10.28 18.50
C ASP A 393 -5.71 9.61 19.84
N LEU A 394 -5.67 8.27 19.88
CA LEU A 394 -5.79 7.45 21.09
C LEU A 394 -4.72 7.81 22.12
N ARG A 395 -3.46 7.91 21.69
CA ARG A 395 -2.38 8.34 22.57
C ARG A 395 -2.60 9.77 23.07
N THR A 396 -3.11 10.66 22.23
CA THR A 396 -3.44 12.05 22.62
C THR A 396 -4.49 12.09 23.72
N VAL A 397 -5.62 11.39 23.57
CA VAL A 397 -6.69 11.37 24.59
C VAL A 397 -6.28 10.62 25.87
N LEU A 398 -5.34 9.67 25.77
CA LEU A 398 -4.72 9.00 26.92
C LEU A 398 -3.66 9.87 27.62
N GLY A 399 -3.36 11.07 27.11
CA GLY A 399 -2.32 11.95 27.67
C GLY A 399 -0.89 11.42 27.45
N ARG A 400 -0.69 10.52 26.49
CA ARG A 400 0.62 9.97 26.14
C ARG A 400 1.34 10.88 25.13
N PRO A 401 2.69 10.93 25.13
CA PRO A 401 3.43 11.72 24.15
C PRO A 401 3.17 11.26 22.70
N VAL A 402 2.99 12.23 21.80
CA VAL A 402 2.78 11.99 20.36
C VAL A 402 3.69 12.90 19.54
N ALA A 403 4.59 12.29 18.76
CA ALA A 403 5.36 13.01 17.75
C ALA A 403 4.49 13.28 16.52
N GLY A 404 4.41 14.56 16.10
CA GLY A 404 3.55 14.99 15.01
C GLY A 404 2.07 14.65 15.26
N PRO A 405 1.45 15.25 16.30
CA PRO A 405 0.05 15.01 16.64
C PRO A 405 -0.87 15.44 15.49
N LEU A 406 -2.12 14.95 15.52
CA LEU A 406 -3.16 15.44 14.61
C LEU A 406 -3.48 16.92 14.92
N ALA A 407 -4.11 17.60 13.96
CA ALA A 407 -4.49 19.02 14.11
C ALA A 407 -5.36 19.31 15.35
N LYS A 408 -6.07 18.30 15.84
CA LYS A 408 -6.83 18.29 17.10
C LYS A 408 -7.04 16.84 17.54
N ALA A 409 -7.45 16.65 18.78
CA ALA A 409 -7.99 15.36 19.22
C ALA A 409 -9.42 15.17 18.68
N TYR A 410 -9.72 13.99 18.14
CA TYR A 410 -10.98 13.66 17.49
C TYR A 410 -11.86 12.78 18.37
N CYS A 411 -11.31 11.72 18.96
CA CYS A 411 -12.05 10.77 19.77
C CYS A 411 -12.74 11.47 20.95
N GLY A 412 -14.08 11.37 21.01
CA GLY A 412 -14.87 12.04 22.05
C GLY A 412 -14.64 13.56 22.12
N GLY A 413 -14.19 14.19 21.03
CA GLY A 413 -13.81 15.61 21.02
C GLY A 413 -12.60 15.94 21.91
N GLY A 414 -11.72 14.96 22.16
CA GLY A 414 -10.55 15.10 23.03
C GLY A 414 -10.80 14.73 24.49
N SER A 415 -12.03 14.35 24.86
CA SER A 415 -12.34 13.86 26.20
C SER A 415 -12.16 12.35 26.28
N LEU A 416 -11.29 11.88 27.19
CA LEU A 416 -11.05 10.45 27.40
C LEU A 416 -12.34 9.69 27.77
N SER A 417 -13.20 10.27 28.61
CA SER A 417 -14.46 9.62 29.00
C SER A 417 -15.44 9.52 27.84
N ALA A 418 -15.57 10.57 27.03
CA ALA A 418 -16.45 10.56 25.86
C ALA A 418 -15.91 9.63 24.76
N CYS A 419 -14.58 9.57 24.60
CA CYS A 419 -13.91 8.63 23.70
C CYS A 419 -14.20 7.19 24.12
N ARG A 420 -14.03 6.88 25.41
CA ARG A 420 -14.39 5.57 25.98
C ARG A 420 -15.85 5.21 25.73
N ASP A 421 -16.78 6.14 25.96
CA ASP A 421 -18.21 5.88 25.79
C ASP A 421 -18.56 5.59 24.31
N ALA A 422 -17.97 6.32 23.36
CA ALA A 422 -18.10 6.06 21.92
C ALA A 422 -17.51 4.69 21.52
N MET A 423 -16.35 4.34 22.06
CA MET A 423 -15.73 3.03 21.85
C MET A 423 -16.56 1.89 22.41
N ALA A 424 -17.09 2.04 23.63
CA ALA A 424 -17.92 1.03 24.26
C ALA A 424 -19.21 0.79 23.46
N ALA A 425 -19.83 1.86 22.95
CA ALA A 425 -21.03 1.77 22.11
C ALA A 425 -20.76 1.03 20.80
N THR A 426 -19.69 1.41 20.08
CA THR A 426 -19.32 0.75 18.81
C THR A 426 -18.85 -0.69 19.01
N LEU A 427 -18.13 -0.97 20.11
CA LEU A 427 -17.70 -2.33 20.46
C LEU A 427 -18.91 -3.23 20.77
N LYS A 428 -19.91 -2.71 21.49
CA LYS A 428 -21.16 -3.43 21.74
C LYS A 428 -21.89 -3.78 20.45
N GLN A 429 -21.98 -2.82 19.52
CA GLN A 429 -22.57 -3.05 18.20
C GLN A 429 -21.81 -4.13 17.43
N ALA A 430 -20.48 -4.06 17.40
CA ALA A 430 -19.63 -5.05 16.75
C ALA A 430 -19.75 -6.45 17.36
N ALA A 431 -19.81 -6.54 18.70
CA ALA A 431 -19.99 -7.80 19.41
C ALA A 431 -21.32 -8.50 19.07
N ALA A 432 -22.38 -7.71 18.83
CA ALA A 432 -23.69 -8.20 18.42
C ALA A 432 -23.79 -8.53 16.91
N ALA A 433 -22.80 -8.16 16.09
CA ALA A 433 -22.85 -8.39 14.65
C ALA A 433 -22.85 -9.89 14.31
N ALA A 434 -23.85 -10.32 13.54
CA ALA A 434 -23.94 -11.70 13.08
C ALA A 434 -22.75 -12.05 12.16
N PRO A 435 -22.17 -13.25 12.25
CA PRO A 435 -21.07 -13.66 11.38
C PRO A 435 -21.36 -13.46 9.90
N ALA A 436 -22.59 -13.70 9.44
CA ALA A 436 -22.99 -13.51 8.04
C ALA A 436 -22.97 -12.04 7.57
N SER A 437 -23.10 -11.08 8.49
CA SER A 437 -22.97 -9.65 8.18
C SER A 437 -21.51 -9.23 8.08
N VAL A 438 -20.62 -9.84 8.88
CA VAL A 438 -19.17 -9.56 8.86
C VAL A 438 -18.48 -10.27 7.69
N TYR A 439 -18.94 -11.49 7.40
CA TYR A 439 -18.43 -12.36 6.33
C TYR A 439 -19.58 -12.71 5.39
N PRO A 440 -19.96 -11.82 4.46
CA PRO A 440 -21.00 -12.11 3.47
C PRO A 440 -20.59 -13.28 2.56
N ALA A 441 -21.58 -13.93 1.93
CA ALA A 441 -21.30 -14.96 0.94
C ALA A 441 -20.69 -14.34 -0.34
N ASP A 442 -19.85 -15.11 -1.02
CA ASP A 442 -19.35 -14.78 -2.35
C ASP A 442 -19.33 -16.02 -3.26
N GLY A 443 -18.62 -15.96 -4.39
CA GLY A 443 -18.51 -17.08 -5.32
C GLY A 443 -17.77 -18.31 -4.79
N THR A 444 -17.12 -18.19 -3.63
CA THR A 444 -16.28 -19.23 -3.01
C THR A 444 -16.82 -19.65 -1.63
N CYS A 445 -17.26 -18.70 -0.82
CA CYS A 445 -17.54 -18.88 0.60
C CYS A 445 -19.02 -18.69 0.94
N ALA A 446 -19.54 -19.58 1.79
CA ALA A 446 -20.86 -19.40 2.40
C ALA A 446 -20.83 -18.26 3.44
N ALA A 447 -21.96 -17.55 3.58
CA ALA A 447 -22.08 -16.46 4.55
C ALA A 447 -21.78 -16.94 5.98
N GLY A 448 -21.00 -16.16 6.72
CA GLY A 448 -20.58 -16.44 8.09
C GLY A 448 -19.35 -17.32 8.21
N ASN A 449 -18.79 -17.83 7.10
CA ASN A 449 -17.58 -18.63 7.12
C ASN A 449 -16.33 -17.74 7.17
N GLN A 450 -15.94 -17.38 8.39
CA GLN A 450 -14.78 -16.51 8.68
C GLN A 450 -13.47 -17.03 8.06
N TRP A 451 -13.12 -18.30 8.32
CA TRP A 451 -11.87 -18.85 7.79
C TRP A 451 -11.85 -18.84 6.26
N CYS A 452 -12.99 -19.16 5.62
CA CYS A 452 -13.09 -19.12 4.17
C CYS A 452 -12.95 -17.69 3.64
N ALA A 453 -13.61 -16.71 4.27
CA ALA A 453 -13.52 -15.30 3.88
C ALA A 453 -12.06 -14.80 3.86
N ASP A 454 -11.26 -15.17 4.86
CA ASP A 454 -9.85 -14.77 4.97
C ASP A 454 -8.92 -15.59 4.02
N SER A 455 -9.35 -16.79 3.64
CA SER A 455 -8.52 -17.73 2.89
C SER A 455 -8.01 -17.19 1.55
N ILE A 456 -6.90 -17.75 1.06
CA ILE A 456 -6.33 -17.35 -0.23
C ILE A 456 -6.80 -18.31 -1.32
N VAL A 457 -7.34 -17.75 -2.39
CA VAL A 457 -7.84 -18.47 -3.57
C VAL A 457 -6.94 -18.15 -4.76
N GLN A 458 -6.22 -19.16 -5.25
CA GLN A 458 -5.34 -19.01 -6.41
C GLN A 458 -6.17 -18.96 -7.69
N ARG A 459 -6.16 -17.81 -8.36
CA ARG A 459 -6.87 -17.64 -9.62
C ARG A 459 -6.12 -18.37 -10.75
N PRO A 460 -6.75 -19.32 -11.45
CA PRO A 460 -6.08 -20.09 -12.48
C PRO A 460 -5.75 -19.21 -13.68
N VAL A 461 -4.51 -19.32 -14.17
CA VAL A 461 -4.14 -18.87 -15.52
C VAL A 461 -3.95 -20.14 -16.35
N GLY A 462 -5.00 -20.54 -17.08
CA GLY A 462 -5.06 -21.83 -17.79
C GLY A 462 -5.84 -22.90 -17.01
N GLY A 463 -5.55 -24.18 -17.27
CA GLY A 463 -6.31 -25.32 -16.72
C GLY A 463 -5.89 -25.81 -15.34
N LEU A 464 -4.91 -25.16 -14.68
CA LEU A 464 -4.41 -25.58 -13.37
C LEU A 464 -5.12 -24.81 -12.26
N SER A 465 -5.73 -25.54 -11.33
CA SER A 465 -6.30 -24.99 -10.10
C SER A 465 -5.49 -25.44 -8.89
N HIS A 466 -5.54 -24.66 -7.82
CA HIS A 466 -4.94 -25.01 -6.53
C HIS A 466 -6.01 -25.00 -5.44
N PRO A 467 -5.87 -25.85 -4.41
CA PRO A 467 -6.74 -25.76 -3.25
C PRO A 467 -6.58 -24.40 -2.59
N GLN A 468 -7.68 -23.94 -2.00
CA GLN A 468 -7.70 -22.86 -1.02
C GLN A 468 -6.72 -23.14 0.12
N ILE A 469 -6.00 -22.11 0.57
CA ILE A 469 -5.08 -22.20 1.69
C ILE A 469 -5.46 -21.20 2.78
N ASN A 470 -5.03 -21.45 4.03
CA ASN A 470 -5.19 -20.50 5.12
C ASN A 470 -4.60 -19.13 4.73
N TRP A 471 -5.22 -18.07 5.25
CA TRP A 471 -4.68 -16.73 5.13
C TRP A 471 -3.23 -16.65 5.63
N GLN A 472 -2.41 -15.96 4.86
CA GLN A 472 -1.08 -15.52 5.26
C GLN A 472 -0.77 -14.26 4.44
N ASN A 473 -0.48 -13.17 5.13
CA ASN A 473 0.02 -11.94 4.53
C ASN A 473 1.50 -12.14 4.15
N ARG A 474 1.73 -12.91 3.10
CA ARG A 474 3.03 -13.45 2.71
C ARG A 474 3.28 -13.22 1.22
N PRO A 475 4.53 -12.97 0.79
CA PRO A 475 4.84 -12.85 -0.64
C PRO A 475 4.60 -14.18 -1.38
N THR A 476 4.32 -14.05 -2.69
CA THR A 476 4.13 -15.17 -3.63
C THR A 476 5.40 -16.00 -3.87
N TYR A 477 6.58 -15.42 -3.62
CA TYR A 477 7.88 -16.07 -3.71
C TYR A 477 8.73 -15.71 -2.49
N GLN A 478 9.57 -16.64 -2.06
CA GLN A 478 10.51 -16.43 -0.96
C GLN A 478 11.88 -17.01 -1.27
N GLN A 479 12.89 -16.29 -0.81
CA GLN A 479 14.26 -16.73 -0.78
C GLN A 479 14.84 -16.46 0.60
N VAL A 480 15.63 -17.40 1.09
CA VAL A 480 16.33 -17.28 2.37
C VAL A 480 17.77 -17.70 2.12
N VAL A 481 18.66 -16.72 2.13
CA VAL A 481 20.03 -16.82 1.66
C VAL A 481 20.99 -16.47 2.77
N GLU A 482 22.18 -17.06 2.73
CA GLU A 482 23.25 -16.87 3.68
C GLU A 482 24.57 -17.09 2.94
N PHE A 483 25.55 -16.23 3.19
CA PHE A 483 26.87 -16.29 2.56
C PHE A 483 27.95 -16.37 3.65
N PRO A 484 28.74 -17.46 3.69
CA PRO A 484 29.80 -17.60 4.68
C PRO A 484 31.11 -16.89 4.28
N ALA A 485 31.24 -16.50 3.01
CA ALA A 485 32.44 -15.87 2.47
C ALA A 485 32.10 -14.96 1.28
N HIS A 486 33.00 -14.02 1.01
CA HIS A 486 32.99 -13.14 -0.17
C HIS A 486 34.18 -13.49 -1.07
N ARG A 487 34.04 -13.31 -2.39
CA ARG A 487 35.12 -13.58 -3.36
C ARG A 487 36.21 -12.52 -3.40
#